data_AF-A0A2V6E5D2-F1
#
_entry.id   AF-A0A2V6E5D2-F1
#
_cell.length_a   1.000
_cell.length_b   1.000
_cell.length_c   1.000
_cell.angle_alpha   90.00
_cell.angle_beta   90.00
_cell.angle_gamma   90.00
#
_symmetry.space_group_name_H-M   'P 1'
#
loop_
_entity.id
_entity.type
_entity.pdbx_description
1 polymer ?
#
loop_
_entity_poly.entity_id
_entity_poly.type
_entity_poly.pdbx_seq_one_letter_code
_entity_poly.pdbx_strand_id
1 'polypeptide(L)'
;HCSEGVDLSGAGTKIYNGVTYLMDSEQAATVLGLAHSVPSRVPVAAPGFPKNSTYYIGYDGAFEGHFNRLYLVTDTANKVVAIQLVDEHPKGRWKSAAALAAATWSTYNFINARMRASDTVRVQAVSKRQGNIILIDTQVYQRVRTRAGRKNVDRYEEQENAKLFIPIPFARIILHCAKIGLAKT
;
A
#
# COMPACT_ATOMS: atom_id res chain seq x y z
N HIS A 1 -28.06 -8.51 -12.01
CA HIS A 1 -27.07 -9.20 -12.86
C HIS A 1 -25.86 -8.29 -13.04
N CYS A 2 -24.77 -8.52 -12.31
CA CYS A 2 -23.46 -7.98 -12.69
C CYS A 2 -22.77 -9.07 -13.50
N SER A 3 -22.52 -8.82 -14.78
CA SER A 3 -21.66 -9.68 -15.58
C SER A 3 -20.24 -9.60 -15.02
N GLU A 4 -19.61 -10.75 -14.80
CA GLU A 4 -18.17 -10.83 -14.62
C GLU A 4 -17.52 -10.33 -15.92
N GLY A 5 -17.05 -9.09 -15.89
CA GLY A 5 -16.33 -8.47 -16.98
C GLY A 5 -15.18 -7.67 -16.39
N VAL A 6 -13.99 -7.83 -16.96
CA VAL A 6 -12.84 -7.00 -16.63
C VAL A 6 -13.22 -5.55 -16.99
N ASP A 7 -13.26 -4.66 -16.01
CA ASP A 7 -13.47 -3.23 -16.26
C ASP A 7 -12.20 -2.65 -16.91
N LEU A 8 -12.18 -2.68 -18.24
CA LEU A 8 -11.11 -2.12 -19.08
C LEU A 8 -11.24 -0.60 -19.26
N SER A 9 -12.29 0.04 -18.72
CA SER A 9 -12.59 1.45 -19.00
C SER A 9 -11.50 2.44 -18.56
N GLY A 10 -10.58 2.00 -17.70
CA GLY A 10 -9.43 2.81 -17.27
C GLY A 10 -8.07 2.36 -17.79
N ALA A 11 -8.00 1.43 -18.77
CA ALA A 11 -6.74 1.01 -19.37
C ALA A 11 -5.93 2.24 -19.82
N GLY A 12 -4.63 2.27 -19.52
CA GLY A 12 -3.77 3.42 -19.82
C GLY A 12 -3.79 4.55 -18.79
N THR A 13 -4.60 4.45 -17.71
CA THR A 13 -4.54 5.40 -16.59
C THR A 13 -3.15 5.38 -15.96
N LYS A 14 -2.47 6.54 -15.90
CA LYS A 14 -1.15 6.67 -15.26
C LYS A 14 -1.26 6.41 -13.75
N ILE A 15 -0.45 5.48 -13.25
CA ILE A 15 -0.39 5.11 -11.83
C ILE A 15 0.78 5.81 -11.16
N TYR A 16 1.99 5.55 -11.65
CA TYR A 16 3.24 6.02 -11.05
C TYR A 16 4.38 5.94 -12.08
N ASN A 17 5.17 7.01 -12.20
CA ASN A 17 6.41 7.09 -12.99
C ASN A 17 6.38 6.32 -14.32
N GLY A 18 5.43 6.66 -15.18
CA GLY A 18 5.29 6.07 -16.52
C GLY A 18 4.51 4.75 -16.58
N VAL A 19 4.28 4.08 -15.45
CA VAL A 19 3.46 2.87 -15.38
C VAL A 19 1.98 3.22 -15.47
N THR A 20 1.25 2.45 -16.26
CA THR A 20 -0.18 2.61 -16.48
C THR A 20 -0.98 1.38 -16.02
N TYR A 21 -2.25 1.60 -15.73
CA TYR A 21 -3.20 0.53 -15.42
C TYR A 21 -3.32 -0.42 -16.62
N LEU A 22 -3.18 -1.71 -16.32
CA LEU A 22 -3.13 -2.83 -17.23
C LEU A 22 -1.87 -2.91 -18.14
N MET A 23 -0.80 -2.18 -17.81
CA MET A 23 0.52 -2.37 -18.42
C MET A 23 1.09 -3.75 -18.07
N ASP A 24 1.83 -4.39 -18.98
CA ASP A 24 2.59 -5.60 -18.66
C ASP A 24 3.60 -5.35 -17.54
N SER A 25 3.66 -6.25 -16.55
CA SER A 25 4.58 -6.10 -15.42
C SER A 25 6.06 -6.04 -15.82
N GLU A 26 6.47 -6.76 -16.87
CA GLU A 26 7.83 -6.68 -17.42
C GLU A 26 8.12 -5.32 -18.08
N GLN A 27 7.14 -4.78 -18.79
CA GLN A 27 7.23 -3.43 -19.36
C GLN A 27 7.29 -2.38 -18.23
N ALA A 28 6.45 -2.52 -17.20
CA ALA A 28 6.46 -1.64 -16.04
C ALA A 28 7.79 -1.71 -15.29
N ALA A 29 8.35 -2.91 -15.10
CA ALA A 29 9.67 -3.10 -14.51
C ALA A 29 10.75 -2.40 -15.35
N THR A 30 10.69 -2.51 -16.67
CA THR A 30 11.62 -1.82 -17.58
C THR A 30 11.52 -0.30 -17.47
N VAL A 31 10.30 0.24 -17.49
CA VAL A 31 10.02 1.68 -17.34
C VAL A 31 10.53 2.22 -16.00
N LEU A 32 10.46 1.42 -14.95
CA LEU A 32 10.92 1.77 -13.60
C LEU A 32 12.41 1.45 -13.34
N GLY A 33 13.13 0.88 -14.32
CA GLY A 33 14.54 0.50 -14.15
C GLY A 33 14.78 -0.69 -13.22
N LEU A 34 13.81 -1.62 -13.14
CA LEU A 34 13.76 -2.75 -12.20
C LEU A 34 14.18 -4.10 -12.82
N ALA A 35 14.75 -4.10 -14.02
CA ALA A 35 14.95 -5.28 -14.88
C ALA A 35 15.85 -6.39 -14.28
N HIS A 36 16.49 -6.16 -13.14
CA HIS A 36 17.42 -7.11 -12.52
C HIS A 36 16.81 -7.97 -11.40
N SER A 37 15.51 -7.84 -11.10
CA SER A 37 14.89 -8.66 -10.06
C SER A 37 14.46 -10.04 -10.58
N VAL A 38 14.60 -11.08 -9.76
CA VAL A 38 13.94 -12.37 -10.02
C VAL A 38 12.47 -12.23 -9.58
N PRO A 39 11.49 -12.32 -10.49
CA PRO A 39 10.10 -12.09 -10.14
C PRO A 39 9.56 -13.26 -9.31
N SER A 40 9.49 -13.08 -7.99
CA SER A 40 8.69 -13.94 -7.12
C SER A 40 7.27 -13.35 -7.04
N ARG A 41 6.30 -14.08 -7.57
CA ARG A 41 4.90 -13.67 -7.60
C ARG A 41 4.18 -14.24 -6.39
N VAL A 42 3.79 -13.38 -5.47
CA VAL A 42 3.17 -13.76 -4.20
C VAL A 42 1.69 -13.35 -4.22
N PRO A 43 0.74 -14.20 -3.78
CA PRO A 43 -0.66 -13.83 -3.67
C PRO A 43 -0.86 -12.65 -2.71
N VAL A 44 -1.72 -11.68 -3.09
CA VAL A 44 -2.16 -10.62 -2.16
C VAL A 44 -3.19 -11.20 -1.22
N ALA A 45 -2.85 -11.29 0.07
CA ALA A 45 -3.71 -11.88 1.09
C ALA A 45 -4.62 -10.86 1.81
N ALA A 46 -4.44 -9.56 1.54
CA ALA A 46 -5.17 -8.55 2.30
C ALA A 46 -6.68 -8.58 2.06
N PRO A 47 -7.49 -8.45 3.13
CA PRO A 47 -8.94 -8.40 3.01
C PRO A 47 -9.41 -7.30 2.04
N GLY A 48 -10.44 -7.63 1.26
CA GLY A 48 -11.03 -6.73 0.26
C GLY A 48 -10.41 -6.86 -1.14
N PHE A 49 -9.17 -7.34 -1.26
CA PHE A 49 -8.60 -7.63 -2.58
C PHE A 49 -9.24 -8.88 -3.21
N PRO A 50 -9.34 -8.95 -4.54
CA PRO A 50 -9.81 -10.14 -5.24
C PRO A 50 -8.99 -11.39 -4.90
N LYS A 51 -9.63 -12.38 -4.27
CA LYS A 51 -8.97 -13.62 -3.86
C LYS A 51 -8.54 -14.43 -5.08
N ASN A 52 -7.35 -15.03 -5.01
CA ASN A 52 -6.76 -15.90 -6.05
C ASN A 52 -6.55 -15.25 -7.43
N SER A 53 -6.81 -13.94 -7.57
CA SER A 53 -6.68 -13.22 -8.82
C SER A 53 -5.84 -11.95 -8.72
N THR A 54 -5.21 -11.72 -7.57
CA THR A 54 -4.30 -10.59 -7.36
C THR A 54 -3.01 -11.06 -6.70
N TYR A 55 -1.89 -10.62 -7.26
CA TYR A 55 -0.55 -11.00 -6.85
C TYR A 55 0.33 -9.76 -6.75
N TYR A 56 1.49 -9.87 -6.13
CA TYR A 56 2.49 -8.81 -6.17
C TYR A 56 3.88 -9.34 -6.51
N ILE A 57 4.69 -8.46 -7.09
CA ILE A 57 6.13 -8.64 -7.30
C ILE A 57 6.82 -7.54 -6.51
N GLY A 58 7.71 -7.92 -5.59
CA GLY A 58 8.44 -6.98 -4.74
C GLY A 58 9.82 -6.64 -5.28
N TYR A 59 10.19 -5.37 -5.19
CA TYR A 59 11.47 -4.83 -5.62
C TYR A 59 12.08 -3.99 -4.52
N ASP A 60 13.30 -4.29 -4.13
CA ASP A 60 14.08 -3.44 -3.24
C ASP A 60 14.84 -2.39 -4.06
N GLY A 61 14.94 -1.16 -3.57
CA GLY A 61 15.56 -0.06 -4.31
C GLY A 61 15.43 1.29 -3.62
N ALA A 62 15.85 2.37 -4.28
CA ALA A 62 15.65 3.73 -3.79
C ALA A 62 14.58 4.42 -4.64
N PHE A 63 13.42 4.68 -4.06
CA PHE A 63 12.28 5.28 -4.74
C PHE A 63 11.98 6.68 -4.20
N GLU A 64 11.32 7.49 -5.03
CA GLU A 64 10.97 8.87 -4.71
C GLU A 64 10.18 8.98 -3.39
N GLY A 65 10.57 9.87 -2.49
CA GLY A 65 9.92 10.02 -1.18
C GLY A 65 10.51 9.15 -0.07
N HIS A 66 11.75 8.65 -0.27
CA HIS A 66 12.52 7.83 0.67
C HIS A 66 12.05 6.39 0.83
N PHE A 67 11.17 5.91 -0.05
CA PHE A 67 10.74 4.51 -0.02
C PHE A 67 11.88 3.59 -0.46
N ASN A 68 12.06 2.49 0.25
CA ASN A 68 13.12 1.51 0.02
C ASN A 68 12.62 0.24 -0.68
N ARG A 69 11.32 0.16 -0.95
CA ARG A 69 10.67 -0.99 -1.57
C ARG A 69 9.48 -0.59 -2.42
N LEU A 70 9.25 -1.32 -3.50
CA LEU A 70 8.13 -1.16 -4.42
C LEU A 70 7.46 -2.52 -4.65
N TYR A 71 6.13 -2.54 -4.62
CA TYR A 71 5.31 -3.68 -4.99
C TYR A 71 4.52 -3.36 -6.25
N LEU A 72 4.77 -4.11 -7.33
CA LEU A 72 3.90 -4.14 -8.50
C LEU A 72 2.78 -5.14 -8.23
N VAL A 73 1.56 -4.65 -8.08
CA VAL A 73 0.38 -5.49 -7.90
C VAL A 73 -0.17 -5.86 -9.27
N THR A 74 -0.39 -7.14 -9.51
CA THR A 74 -0.77 -7.69 -10.81
C THR A 74 -2.04 -8.54 -10.73
N ASP A 75 -2.77 -8.61 -11.84
CA ASP A 75 -3.84 -9.59 -12.04
C ASP A 75 -3.28 -10.97 -12.43
N THR A 76 -4.16 -11.92 -12.80
CA THR A 76 -3.79 -13.26 -13.26
C THR A 76 -2.95 -13.25 -14.54
N ALA A 77 -3.13 -12.25 -15.40
CA ALA A 77 -2.47 -12.08 -16.69
C ALA A 77 -1.19 -11.21 -16.62
N ASN A 78 -0.64 -11.02 -15.42
CA ASN A 78 0.58 -10.22 -15.15
C ASN A 78 0.46 -8.74 -15.57
N LYS A 79 -0.76 -8.21 -15.63
CA LYS A 79 -1.02 -6.80 -15.89
C LYS A 79 -1.04 -6.02 -14.58
N VAL A 80 -0.43 -4.85 -14.55
CA VAL A 80 -0.34 -4.00 -13.36
C VAL A 80 -1.70 -3.40 -13.02
N VAL A 81 -2.20 -3.68 -11.82
CA VAL A 81 -3.49 -3.19 -11.32
C VAL A 81 -3.37 -2.17 -10.20
N ALA A 82 -2.26 -2.16 -9.47
CA ALA A 82 -1.92 -1.17 -8.44
C ALA A 82 -0.40 -1.16 -8.17
N ILE A 83 0.07 -0.13 -7.47
CA ILE A 83 1.47 -0.03 -7.03
C ILE A 83 1.49 0.37 -5.55
N GLN A 84 2.36 -0.23 -4.75
CA GLN A 84 2.62 0.23 -3.38
C GLN A 84 4.10 0.50 -3.19
N LEU A 85 4.45 1.70 -2.72
CA LEU A 85 5.78 2.03 -2.23
C LEU A 85 5.82 1.83 -0.71
N VAL A 86 6.94 1.35 -0.18
CA VAL A 86 7.14 1.15 1.26
C VAL A 86 8.54 1.59 1.68
N ASP A 87 8.62 2.29 2.80
CA ASP A 87 9.81 2.53 3.57
C ASP A 87 9.67 1.65 4.82
N GLU A 88 10.32 0.49 4.80
CA GLU A 88 10.22 -0.48 5.90
C GLU A 88 10.97 -0.02 7.16
N HIS A 89 11.85 0.99 7.06
CA HIS A 89 12.73 1.41 8.15
C HIS A 89 13.01 2.93 8.11
N PRO A 90 11.96 3.77 8.27
CA PRO A 90 12.12 5.22 8.21
C PRO A 90 13.03 5.72 9.33
N LYS A 91 14.12 6.39 8.98
CA LYS A 91 15.12 6.86 9.96
C LYS A 91 14.76 8.22 10.52
N GLY A 92 14.83 8.34 11.86
CA GLY A 92 14.86 9.63 12.58
C GLY A 92 13.53 10.41 12.62
N ARG A 93 12.42 9.80 12.18
CA ARG A 93 11.10 10.43 12.20
C ARG A 93 10.35 10.04 13.47
N TRP A 94 9.94 11.05 14.23
CA TRP A 94 9.12 10.83 15.42
C TRP A 94 8.06 11.92 15.56
N LYS A 95 6.97 11.60 16.25
CA LYS A 95 5.88 12.52 16.57
C LYS A 95 5.57 12.47 18.07
N SER A 96 5.02 13.56 18.61
CA SER A 96 4.47 13.56 19.96
C SER A 96 3.13 12.85 19.98
N ALA A 97 2.70 12.38 21.17
CA ALA A 97 1.39 11.76 21.34
C ALA A 97 0.22 12.67 20.93
N ALA A 98 0.37 13.99 21.11
CA ALA A 98 -0.62 15.00 20.75
C ALA A 98 -0.71 15.24 19.23
N ALA A 99 0.39 15.04 18.49
CA ALA A 99 0.42 15.17 17.04
C ALA A 99 -0.15 13.94 16.31
N LEU A 100 -0.41 12.85 17.04
CA LEU A 100 -1.01 11.63 16.50
C LEU A 100 -2.47 11.55 16.91
N ALA A 101 -3.37 11.61 15.93
CA ALA A 101 -4.77 11.26 16.12
C ALA A 101 -4.92 9.86 16.74
N ALA A 102 -6.07 9.62 17.40
CA ALA A 102 -6.41 8.29 17.90
C ALA A 102 -6.39 7.27 16.74
N ALA A 103 -5.87 6.07 17.01
CA ALA A 103 -5.68 5.04 15.99
C ALA A 103 -7.04 4.50 15.52
N THR A 104 -7.52 4.96 14.37
CA THR A 104 -8.76 4.47 13.75
C THR A 104 -8.51 3.40 12.69
N TRP A 105 -7.28 3.32 12.17
CA TRP A 105 -6.87 2.31 11.20
C TRP A 105 -6.06 1.21 11.88
N SER A 106 -6.30 -0.05 11.46
CA SER A 106 -5.50 -1.20 11.88
C SER A 106 -4.51 -1.63 10.79
N THR A 107 -4.94 -1.66 9.53
CA THR A 107 -4.08 -2.01 8.40
C THR A 107 -3.21 -0.83 8.00
N TYR A 108 -1.91 -1.08 7.81
CA TYR A 108 -0.95 -0.07 7.39
C TYR A 108 -0.09 -0.50 6.19
N ASN A 109 -0.10 -1.78 5.84
CA ASN A 109 0.52 -2.30 4.62
C ASN A 109 -0.48 -3.23 3.96
N PHE A 110 -1.12 -2.74 2.89
CA PHE A 110 -2.21 -3.47 2.24
C PHE A 110 -1.70 -4.62 1.38
N ILE A 111 -0.48 -4.56 0.85
CA ILE A 111 0.02 -5.64 -0.01
C ILE A 111 0.53 -6.82 0.82
N ASN A 112 1.25 -6.55 1.92
CA ASN A 112 1.74 -7.58 2.85
C ASN A 112 0.75 -7.93 3.97
N ALA A 113 -0.47 -7.38 3.93
CA ALA A 113 -1.49 -7.55 4.96
C ALA A 113 -1.01 -7.25 6.40
N ARG A 114 -0.10 -6.29 6.58
CA ARG A 114 0.39 -5.93 7.93
C ARG A 114 -0.64 -5.06 8.64
N MET A 115 -0.94 -5.46 9.87
CA MET A 115 -1.88 -4.77 10.75
C MET A 115 -1.24 -4.47 12.09
N ARG A 116 -1.77 -3.44 12.74
CA ARG A 116 -1.44 -3.08 14.11
C ARG A 116 -1.69 -4.25 15.07
N ALA A 117 -0.66 -4.62 15.83
CA ALA A 117 -0.72 -5.72 16.79
C ALA A 117 -0.94 -5.28 18.26
N SER A 118 -0.86 -3.99 18.58
CA SER A 118 -1.08 -3.50 19.96
C SER A 118 -1.52 -2.04 20.01
N ASP A 119 -2.01 -1.60 21.18
CA ASP A 119 -2.39 -0.20 21.43
C ASP A 119 -1.19 0.74 21.61
N THR A 120 0.01 0.19 21.71
CA THR A 120 1.25 0.98 21.73
C THR A 120 1.67 1.44 20.34
N VAL A 121 1.02 0.88 19.30
CA VAL A 121 1.18 1.28 17.92
C VAL A 121 0.05 2.23 17.52
N ARG A 122 0.36 3.22 16.71
CA ARG A 122 -0.62 4.08 16.05
C ARG A 122 -0.41 4.05 14.55
N VAL A 123 -1.51 3.94 13.81
CA VAL A 123 -1.51 4.05 12.35
C VAL A 123 -2.17 5.37 11.98
N GLN A 124 -1.42 6.23 11.31
CA GLN A 124 -1.99 7.37 10.59
C GLN A 124 -2.27 6.94 9.17
N ALA A 125 -3.44 7.31 8.66
CA ALA A 125 -3.83 7.05 7.28
C ALA A 125 -4.42 8.32 6.68
N VAL A 126 -4.01 8.65 5.46
CA VAL A 126 -4.58 9.72 4.65
C VAL A 126 -4.91 9.16 3.28
N SER A 127 -6.17 9.26 2.88
CA SER A 127 -6.61 8.88 1.54
C SER A 127 -7.02 10.11 0.75
N LYS A 128 -6.61 10.20 -0.51
CA LYS A 128 -7.04 11.25 -1.44
C LYS A 128 -7.23 10.71 -2.85
N ARG A 129 -8.11 11.34 -3.60
CA ARG A 129 -8.24 11.11 -5.04
C ARG A 129 -7.30 12.07 -5.79
N GLN A 130 -6.56 11.55 -6.76
CA GLN A 130 -5.73 12.34 -7.68
C GLN A 130 -6.06 11.90 -9.10
N GLY A 131 -6.84 12.68 -9.83
CA GLY A 131 -7.33 12.28 -11.15
C GLY A 131 -8.10 10.95 -11.10
N ASN A 132 -7.58 9.94 -11.79
CA ASN A 132 -8.16 8.60 -11.90
C ASN A 132 -7.51 7.55 -10.97
N ILE A 133 -6.74 7.99 -9.99
CA ILE A 133 -6.17 7.14 -8.94
C ILE A 133 -6.64 7.59 -7.54
N ILE A 134 -6.76 6.62 -6.65
CA ILE A 134 -6.89 6.79 -5.21
C ILE A 134 -5.52 6.52 -4.62
N LEU A 135 -5.02 7.46 -3.83
CA LEU A 135 -3.78 7.35 -3.11
C LEU A 135 -4.08 7.19 -1.63
N ILE A 136 -3.50 6.18 -1.01
CA ILE A 136 -3.61 5.91 0.43
C ILE A 136 -2.19 5.93 1.00
N ASP A 137 -1.91 6.92 1.83
CA ASP A 137 -0.67 7.04 2.60
C ASP A 137 -0.92 6.51 4.01
N THR A 138 -0.07 5.60 4.47
CA THR A 138 -0.12 5.05 5.83
C THR A 138 1.24 5.16 6.50
N GLN A 139 1.24 5.64 7.74
CA GLN A 139 2.43 5.73 8.58
C GLN A 139 2.17 5.02 9.90
N VAL A 140 3.07 4.12 10.26
CA VAL A 140 3.03 3.39 11.53
C VAL A 140 3.98 4.05 12.50
N TYR A 141 3.51 4.27 13.72
CA TYR A 141 4.35 4.74 14.80
C TYR A 141 4.27 3.81 16.01
N GLN A 142 5.41 3.48 16.59
CA GLN A 142 5.52 2.71 17.83
C GLN A 142 5.83 3.66 18.97
N ARG A 143 5.12 3.51 20.10
CA ARG A 143 5.43 4.25 21.32
C ARG A 143 6.78 3.79 21.88
N VAL A 144 7.68 4.74 22.07
CA VAL A 144 9.00 4.57 22.69
C VAL A 144 9.08 5.52 23.88
N ARG A 145 9.61 5.03 25.01
CA ARG A 145 9.90 5.87 26.18
C ARG A 145 11.33 6.34 26.10
N THR A 146 11.53 7.65 26.01
CA THR A 146 12.86 8.24 26.01
C THR A 146 13.05 9.09 27.27
N ARG A 147 14.24 9.00 27.86
CA ARG A 147 14.61 9.83 29.00
C ARG A 147 15.06 11.20 28.50
N ALA A 148 14.35 12.26 28.88
CA ALA A 148 14.73 13.64 28.64
C ALA A 148 15.10 14.29 29.99
N GLY A 149 16.39 14.31 30.31
CA GLY A 149 16.87 14.74 31.63
C GLY A 149 16.39 13.81 32.75
N ARG A 150 15.63 14.35 33.71
CA ARG A 150 15.05 13.58 34.84
C ARG A 150 13.65 13.03 34.56
N LYS A 151 13.03 13.34 33.42
CA LYS A 151 11.65 12.92 33.09
C LYS A 151 11.64 11.90 31.95
N ASN A 152 10.67 10.99 32.00
CA ASN A 152 10.34 10.13 30.86
C ASN A 152 9.34 10.85 29.97
N VAL A 153 9.59 10.84 28.66
CA VAL A 153 8.70 11.40 27.65
C VAL A 153 8.33 10.29 26.68
N ASP A 154 7.03 10.10 26.48
CA ASP A 154 6.53 9.21 25.44
C ASP A 154 6.71 9.89 24.09
N ARG A 155 7.43 9.24 23.18
CA ARG A 155 7.57 9.60 21.77
C ARG A 155 7.05 8.46 20.92
N TYR A 156 6.65 8.78 19.71
CA TYR A 156 6.16 7.81 18.76
C TYR A 156 7.10 7.83 17.55
N GLU A 157 7.89 6.78 17.42
CA GLU A 157 8.89 6.64 16.35
C GLU A 157 8.27 5.94 15.16
N GLU A 158 8.46 6.49 13.96
CA GLU A 158 7.95 5.92 12.72
C GLU A 158 8.63 4.56 12.47
N GLN A 159 7.83 3.52 12.24
CA GLN A 159 8.31 2.17 12.01
C GLN A 159 8.19 1.76 10.55
N GLU A 160 7.17 2.27 9.85
CA GLU A 160 6.93 1.97 8.45
C GLU A 160 6.11 3.10 7.83
N ASN A 161 6.38 3.39 6.56
CA ASN A 161 5.58 4.30 5.75
C ASN A 161 5.23 3.60 4.44
N ALA A 162 3.96 3.57 4.06
CA ALA A 162 3.52 2.99 2.81
C ALA A 162 2.64 3.98 2.03
N LYS A 163 2.76 3.92 0.71
CA LYS A 163 1.96 4.71 -0.22
C LYS A 163 1.41 3.80 -1.30
N LEU A 164 0.09 3.61 -1.28
CA LEU A 164 -0.63 2.74 -2.20
C LEU A 164 -1.34 3.58 -3.26
N PHE A 165 -1.11 3.24 -4.53
CA PHE A 165 -1.72 3.85 -5.70
C PHE A 165 -2.70 2.88 -6.34
N ILE A 166 -3.99 3.21 -6.30
CA ILE A 166 -5.08 2.36 -6.78
C ILE A 166 -5.85 3.09 -7.89
N PRO A 167 -5.78 2.66 -9.15
CA PRO A 167 -6.69 3.11 -10.19
C PRO A 167 -8.16 2.92 -9.80
N ILE A 168 -9.01 3.89 -10.12
CA ILE A 168 -10.44 3.86 -9.77
C ILE A 168 -11.17 2.57 -10.23
N PRO A 169 -10.94 2.04 -11.45
CA PRO A 169 -11.56 0.78 -11.86
C PRO A 169 -11.23 -0.36 -10.91
N PHE A 170 -9.96 -0.48 -10.51
CA PHE A 170 -9.54 -1.53 -9.58
C PHE A 170 -10.05 -1.30 -8.15
N ALA A 171 -10.11 -0.04 -7.70
CA ALA A 171 -10.73 0.31 -6.42
C ALA A 171 -12.21 -0.12 -6.34
N ARG A 172 -12.97 0.02 -7.45
CA ARG A 172 -14.37 -0.46 -7.51
C ARG A 172 -14.46 -1.97 -7.34
N ILE A 173 -13.53 -2.72 -7.94
CA ILE A 173 -13.46 -4.18 -7.79
C ILE A 173 -13.17 -4.54 -6.32
N ILE A 174 -12.18 -3.90 -5.69
CA ILE A 174 -11.85 -4.10 -4.27
C ILE A 174 -13.09 -3.84 -3.40
N LEU A 175 -13.78 -2.71 -3.60
CA LEU A 175 -14.98 -2.36 -2.83
C LEU A 175 -16.13 -3.36 -3.06
N HIS A 176 -16.28 -3.88 -4.27
CA HIS A 176 -17.27 -4.91 -4.57
C HIS A 176 -16.95 -6.21 -3.81
N CYS A 177 -15.71 -6.68 -3.87
CA CYS A 177 -15.25 -7.87 -3.14
C CYS A 177 -15.41 -7.70 -1.61
N ALA A 178 -15.06 -6.53 -1.07
CA ALA A 178 -15.23 -6.22 0.34
C ALA A 178 -16.71 -6.25 0.77
N LYS A 179 -17.61 -5.65 -0.01
CA LYS A 179 -19.05 -5.69 0.26
C LYS A 179 -19.61 -7.11 0.25
N ILE A 180 -19.23 -7.93 -0.72
CA ILE A 180 -19.64 -9.34 -0.77
C ILE A 180 -19.10 -10.11 0.46
N GLY A 181 -17.87 -9.84 0.87
CA GLY A 181 -17.27 -10.44 2.05
C GLY A 181 -18.04 -10.11 3.34
N LEU A 182 -18.42 -8.84 3.52
CA LEU A 182 -19.19 -8.37 4.68
C LEU A 182 -20.64 -8.85 4.70
N ALA A 183 -21.25 -9.10 3.53
CA ALA A 183 -22.60 -9.64 3.45
C ALA A 183 -22.70 -11.13 3.80
N LYS A 184 -21.57 -11.84 3.90
CA LYS A 184 -21.50 -13.27 4.21
C LYS A 184 -21.16 -13.56 5.69
N THR A 185 -20.93 -12.52 6.48
CA THR A 185 -20.74 -12.56 7.94
C THR A 185 -22.03 -12.14 8.64
#